data_AF-A0A945ZJK2-F1
#
_entry.id   AF-A0A945ZJK2-F1
#
_cell.length_a   1.000
_cell.length_b   1.000
_cell.length_c   1.000
_cell.angle_alpha   90.00
_cell.angle_beta   90.00
_cell.angle_gamma   90.00
#
_symmetry.space_group_name_H-M   'P 1'
#
loop_
_entity.id
_entity.type
_entity.pdbx_description
1 polymer ?
#
loop_
_entity_poly.entity_id
_entity_poly.type
_entity_poly.pdbx_seq_one_letter_code
_entity_poly.pdbx_strand_id
1 'polypeptide(L)'
;MLLDNQETKLAFENLLLDLGMMDLAEEEKQQFAQTVENLLDVKLKLFLSENTTDQQAEELLKLAEENNPEKLQSFFEENQIDIQAIAALAVQSVREDLLTDVRYINAKLQEEDLI
;
A
#
# COMPACT_ATOMS: atom_id res chain seq x y z
N MET A 1 12.50 -5.01 -0.06
CA MET A 1 11.41 -5.53 0.79
C MET A 1 11.08 -4.51 1.86
N LEU A 2 9.81 -4.42 2.28
CA LEU A 2 9.27 -3.56 3.34
C LEU A 2 10.03 -3.69 4.67
N LEU A 3 10.73 -4.80 4.87
CA LEU A 3 11.48 -5.07 6.11
C LEU A 3 12.97 -4.65 6.03
N ASP A 4 13.44 -4.16 4.88
CA ASP A 4 14.87 -3.83 4.67
C ASP A 4 15.24 -2.43 5.22
N ASN A 5 14.26 -1.56 5.46
CA ASN A 5 14.44 -0.22 6.02
C ASN A 5 13.82 -0.14 7.43
N GLN A 6 14.53 0.53 8.36
CA GLN A 6 14.11 0.62 9.76
C GLN A 6 12.77 1.36 9.95
N GLU A 7 12.50 2.39 9.16
CA GLU A 7 11.25 3.15 9.20
C GLU A 7 10.07 2.32 8.65
N THR A 8 10.29 1.61 7.54
CA THR A 8 9.26 0.76 6.94
C THR A 8 8.98 -0.48 7.79
N LYS A 9 10.00 -1.02 8.46
CA LYS A 9 9.84 -2.08 9.46
C LYS A 9 8.99 -1.61 10.64
N LEU A 10 9.28 -0.43 11.20
CA LEU A 10 8.48 0.12 12.31
C LEU A 10 7.03 0.37 11.88
N ALA A 11 6.80 0.88 10.68
CA ALA A 11 5.46 1.07 10.14
C ALA A 11 4.70 -0.26 9.99
N PHE A 12 5.38 -1.31 9.54
CA PHE A 12 4.81 -2.64 9.44
C PHE A 12 4.50 -3.27 10.80
N GLU A 13 5.39 -3.11 11.79
CA GLU A 13 5.15 -3.56 13.17
C GLU A 13 3.94 -2.85 13.80
N ASN A 14 3.78 -1.54 13.56
CA ASN A 14 2.58 -0.81 14.00
C ASN A 14 1.30 -1.33 13.34
N LEU A 15 1.36 -1.68 12.05
CA LEU A 15 0.23 -2.30 11.36
C LEU A 15 -0.13 -3.67 11.97
N LEU A 16 0.86 -4.52 12.26
CA LEU A 16 0.64 -5.79 12.94
C LEU A 16 0.01 -5.60 14.31
N LEU A 17 0.44 -4.59 15.07
CA LEU A 17 -0.15 -4.24 16.36
C LEU A 17 -1.62 -3.84 16.22
N ASP A 18 -1.94 -2.96 15.28
CA ASP A 18 -3.31 -2.52 15.02
C ASP A 18 -4.25 -3.67 14.63
N LEU A 19 -3.71 -4.66 13.92
CA LEU A 19 -4.44 -5.84 13.46
C LEU A 19 -4.45 -6.98 14.50
N GLY A 20 -3.76 -6.85 15.63
CA GLY A 20 -3.65 -7.90 16.65
C GLY A 20 -2.81 -9.10 16.21
N MET A 21 -1.85 -8.90 15.31
CA MET A 21 -1.05 -9.95 14.65
C MET A 21 0.45 -9.91 15.03
N MET A 22 0.80 -9.31 16.17
CA MET A 22 2.20 -9.20 16.60
C MET A 22 2.88 -10.55 16.89
N ASP A 23 2.09 -11.54 17.29
CA ASP A 23 2.58 -12.86 17.69
C ASP A 23 2.78 -13.84 16.52
N LEU A 24 2.53 -13.39 15.27
CA LEU A 24 2.81 -14.18 14.07
C LEU A 24 4.29 -14.60 14.01
N ALA A 25 4.53 -15.81 13.49
CA ALA A 25 5.87 -16.29 13.20
C ALA A 25 6.53 -15.41 12.10
N GLU A 26 7.87 -15.37 12.07
CA GLU A 26 8.60 -14.56 11.09
C GLU A 26 8.25 -14.89 9.63
N GLU A 27 8.04 -16.17 9.32
CA GLU A 27 7.63 -16.61 7.99
C GLU A 27 6.24 -16.06 7.60
N GLU A 28 5.30 -16.04 8.55
CA GLU A 28 3.95 -15.50 8.36
C GLU A 28 3.99 -13.97 8.24
N LYS A 29 4.84 -13.29 9.04
CA LYS A 29 5.08 -11.85 8.92
C LYS A 29 5.65 -11.48 7.55
N GLN A 30 6.57 -12.28 7.01
CA GLN A 30 7.11 -12.06 5.67
C GLN A 30 6.06 -12.25 4.58
N GLN A 31 5.23 -13.30 4.67
CA GLN A 31 4.13 -13.52 3.73
C GLN A 31 3.09 -12.39 3.81
N PHE A 32 2.78 -11.92 5.02
CA PHE A 32 1.88 -10.79 5.22
C PHE A 32 2.48 -9.49 4.69
N ALA A 33 3.76 -9.23 4.92
CA ALA A 33 4.47 -8.08 4.35
C ALA A 33 4.40 -8.11 2.81
N GLN A 34 4.61 -9.26 2.18
CA GLN A 34 4.49 -9.38 0.71
C GLN A 34 3.06 -9.12 0.23
N THR A 35 2.06 -9.59 0.97
CA THR A 35 0.65 -9.29 0.67
C THR A 35 0.37 -7.80 0.74
N VAL A 36 0.86 -7.12 1.80
CA VAL A 36 0.73 -5.67 1.96
C VAL A 36 1.44 -4.91 0.85
N GLU A 37 2.65 -5.32 0.45
CA GLU A 37 3.37 -4.74 -0.71
C GLU A 37 2.54 -4.83 -1.98
N ASN A 38 1.96 -6.00 -2.26
CA ASN A 38 1.16 -6.21 -3.46
C ASN A 38 -0.12 -5.35 -3.44
N LEU A 39 -0.77 -5.23 -2.28
CA LEU A 39 -1.95 -4.35 -2.12
C LEU A 39 -1.59 -2.88 -2.32
N LEU A 40 -0.45 -2.44 -1.79
CA LEU A 40 0.06 -1.08 -1.98
C LEU A 40 0.34 -0.80 -3.46
N ASP A 41 1.01 -1.71 -4.17
CA ASP A 41 1.28 -1.55 -5.60
C ASP A 41 -0.02 -1.42 -6.42
N VAL A 42 -1.03 -2.24 -6.13
CA VAL A 42 -2.35 -2.14 -6.79
C VAL A 42 -3.02 -0.80 -6.50
N LYS A 43 -3.05 -0.36 -5.23
CA LYS A 43 -3.68 0.91 -4.84
C LYS A 43 -2.94 2.12 -5.42
N LEU A 44 -1.62 2.09 -5.43
CA LEU A 44 -0.79 3.13 -6.05
C LEU A 44 -1.10 3.26 -7.54
N LYS A 45 -1.17 2.14 -8.27
CA LYS A 45 -1.51 2.13 -9.70
C LYS A 45 -2.91 2.67 -9.96
N LEU A 46 -3.89 2.26 -9.13
CA LEU A 46 -5.26 2.75 -9.21
C LEU A 46 -5.30 4.28 -9.02
N PHE A 47 -4.74 4.78 -7.92
CA PHE A 47 -4.77 6.21 -7.63
C PHE A 47 -3.94 7.03 -8.61
N LEU A 48 -2.82 6.51 -9.10
CA LEU A 48 -2.11 7.14 -10.20
C LEU A 48 -3.00 7.25 -11.44
N SER A 49 -3.67 6.17 -11.84
CA SER A 49 -4.56 6.17 -13.00
C SER A 49 -5.72 7.16 -12.87
N GLU A 50 -6.26 7.35 -11.67
CA GLU A 50 -7.32 8.33 -11.39
C GLU A 50 -6.83 9.78 -11.45
N ASN A 51 -5.53 10.01 -11.24
CA ASN A 51 -4.88 11.32 -11.26
C ASN A 51 -4.11 11.60 -12.55
N THR A 52 -4.17 10.71 -13.53
CA THR A 52 -3.52 10.85 -14.83
C THR A 52 -4.51 10.69 -15.96
N THR A 53 -4.36 11.48 -17.01
CA THR A 53 -5.03 11.26 -18.29
C THR A 53 -4.41 10.06 -19.02
N ASP A 54 -5.14 9.47 -19.99
CA ASP A 54 -4.63 8.37 -20.82
C ASP A 54 -3.28 8.72 -21.49
N GLN A 55 -3.14 9.97 -21.95
CA GLN A 55 -1.89 10.45 -22.57
C GLN A 55 -0.74 10.51 -21.55
N GLN A 56 -1.00 10.97 -20.33
CA GLN A 56 -0.03 11.00 -19.24
C GLN A 56 0.36 9.59 -18.80
N ALA A 57 -0.58 8.65 -18.78
CA ALA A 57 -0.31 7.24 -18.45
C ALA A 57 0.61 6.58 -19.49
N GLU A 58 0.40 6.81 -20.79
CA GLU A 58 1.30 6.33 -21.85
C GLU A 58 2.71 6.93 -21.74
N GLU A 59 2.81 8.21 -21.37
CA GLU A 59 4.09 8.88 -21.18
C GLU A 59 4.82 8.35 -19.93
N LEU A 60 4.10 8.14 -18.83
CA LEU A 60 4.62 7.49 -17.62
C LEU A 60 5.18 6.11 -17.90
N LEU A 61 4.49 5.30 -18.72
CA LEU A 61 4.97 3.96 -19.09
C LEU A 61 6.30 4.04 -19.85
N LYS A 62 6.43 4.96 -20.80
CA LYS A 62 7.70 5.19 -21.53
C LYS A 62 8.81 5.64 -20.59
N LEU A 63 8.51 6.58 -19.69
CA LEU A 63 9.47 7.09 -18.72
C LEU A 63 9.91 6.00 -17.72
N ALA A 64 9.01 5.08 -17.35
CA ALA A 64 9.33 3.93 -16.52
C ALA A 64 10.26 2.94 -17.24
N GLU A 65 10.04 2.69 -18.54
CA GLU A 65 10.92 1.85 -19.36
C GLU A 65 12.33 2.45 -19.54
N GLU A 66 12.43 3.78 -19.63
CA GLU A 66 13.71 4.48 -19.67
C GLU A 66 14.50 4.39 -18.34
N ASN A 67 13.86 3.95 -17.26
CA ASN A 67 14.41 3.80 -15.92
C ASN A 67 15.19 5.04 -15.46
N ASN A 68 14.63 6.23 -15.71
CA ASN A 68 15.23 7.52 -15.37
C ASN A 68 14.39 8.24 -14.28
N PRO A 69 14.82 8.17 -13.01
CA PRO A 69 14.08 8.74 -11.87
C PRO A 69 13.91 10.26 -11.95
N GLU A 70 14.90 10.99 -12.47
CA GLU A 70 14.85 12.46 -12.56
C GLU A 70 13.78 12.93 -13.55
N LYS A 71 13.62 12.22 -14.67
CA LYS A 71 12.56 12.49 -15.64
C LYS A 71 11.18 12.15 -15.09
N LEU A 72 11.05 11.04 -14.36
CA LEU A 72 9.80 10.68 -13.69
C LEU A 72 9.41 11.76 -12.67
N GLN A 73 10.36 12.24 -11.88
CA GLN A 73 10.09 13.32 -10.93
C GLN A 73 9.68 14.61 -11.64
N SER A 74 10.41 15.02 -12.69
CA SER A 74 10.07 16.22 -13.47
C SER A 74 8.67 16.11 -14.08
N PHE A 75 8.32 14.93 -14.61
CA PHE A 75 6.99 14.65 -15.14
C PHE A 75 5.89 14.85 -14.07
N PHE A 76 6.09 14.32 -12.86
CA PHE A 76 5.12 14.49 -11.77
C PHE A 76 4.97 15.97 -11.38
N GLU A 77 6.07 16.72 -11.29
CA GLU A 77 6.05 18.15 -10.96
C GLU A 77 5.35 18.99 -12.04
N GLU A 78 5.67 18.76 -13.32
CA GLU A 78 5.08 19.48 -14.46
C GLU A 78 3.57 19.21 -14.61
N ASN A 79 3.16 17.97 -14.34
CA ASN A 79 1.76 17.56 -14.42
C ASN A 79 0.99 17.76 -13.11
N GLN A 80 1.61 18.36 -12.09
CA GLN A 80 1.01 18.62 -10.77
C GLN A 80 0.47 17.35 -10.09
N ILE A 81 1.13 16.22 -10.34
CA ILE A 81 0.80 14.93 -9.73
C ILE A 81 1.59 14.83 -8.42
N ASP A 82 0.89 14.94 -7.30
CA ASP A 82 1.50 14.80 -5.98
C ASP A 82 1.69 13.31 -5.64
N ILE A 83 2.83 12.75 -6.05
CA ILE A 83 3.15 11.34 -5.82
C ILE A 83 3.22 10.99 -4.32
N GLN A 84 3.57 11.95 -3.45
CA GLN A 84 3.63 11.72 -2.01
C GLN A 84 2.23 11.64 -1.42
N ALA A 85 1.33 12.53 -1.82
CA ALA A 85 -0.08 12.45 -1.43
C ALA A 85 -0.74 11.17 -1.94
N ILE A 86 -0.48 10.78 -3.18
CA ILE A 86 -0.99 9.52 -3.76
C ILE A 86 -0.48 8.32 -2.98
N ALA A 87 0.81 8.29 -2.64
CA ALA A 87 1.38 7.22 -1.83
C ALA A 87 0.79 7.18 -0.41
N ALA A 88 0.60 8.34 0.23
CA ALA A 88 -0.04 8.41 1.53
C ALA A 88 -1.49 7.89 1.49
N LEU A 89 -2.26 8.24 0.45
CA LEU A 89 -3.61 7.74 0.24
C LEU A 89 -3.62 6.22 0.02
N ALA A 90 -2.70 5.68 -0.77
CA ALA A 90 -2.58 4.25 -0.99
C ALA A 90 -2.30 3.50 0.33
N VAL A 91 -1.35 3.99 1.13
CA VAL A 91 -1.03 3.42 2.45
C VAL A 91 -2.24 3.47 3.38
N GLN A 92 -2.92 4.62 3.44
CA GLN A 92 -4.10 4.78 4.28
C GLN A 92 -5.23 3.84 3.85
N SER A 93 -5.51 3.75 2.55
CA SER A 93 -6.56 2.87 2.03
C SER A 93 -6.28 1.40 2.34
N VAL A 94 -5.06 0.91 2.14
CA VAL A 94 -4.70 -0.48 2.48
C VAL A 94 -4.89 -0.74 3.97
N ARG A 95 -4.43 0.18 4.84
CA ARG A 95 -4.60 0.03 6.29
C ARG A 95 -6.07 0.00 6.70
N GLU A 96 -6.89 0.88 6.14
CA GLU A 96 -8.32 0.95 6.44
C GLU A 96 -9.09 -0.29 5.96
N ASP A 97 -8.76 -0.80 4.76
CA ASP A 97 -9.35 -2.03 4.22
C ASP A 97 -9.04 -3.22 5.15
N LEU A 98 -7.77 -3.41 5.51
CA LEU A 98 -7.35 -4.50 6.40
C LEU A 98 -8.00 -4.42 7.79
N LEU A 99 -8.07 -3.22 8.38
CA LEU A 99 -8.72 -3.03 9.69
C LEU A 99 -10.22 -3.28 9.62
N THR A 100 -10.86 -2.94 8.51
CA THR A 100 -12.28 -3.19 8.28
C THR A 100 -12.55 -4.69 8.18
N ASP A 101 -11.73 -5.42 7.45
CA ASP A 101 -11.83 -6.88 7.32
C ASP A 101 -11.65 -7.57 8.68
N VAL A 102 -10.64 -7.18 9.46
CA VAL A 102 -10.43 -7.73 10.82
C VAL A 102 -11.63 -7.44 11.73
N ARG A 103 -12.17 -6.22 11.70
CA ARG A 103 -13.36 -5.87 12.50
C ARG A 103 -14.57 -6.71 12.08
N TYR A 104 -14.76 -6.91 10.79
CA TYR A 104 -15.85 -7.72 10.26
C TYR A 104 -15.74 -9.18 10.69
N ILE A 105 -14.56 -9.78 10.56
CA ILE A 105 -14.29 -11.16 10.99
C ILE A 105 -14.53 -11.32 12.49
N ASN A 106 -14.01 -10.41 13.31
CA ASN A 106 -14.20 -10.45 14.77
C ASN A 106 -15.67 -10.33 15.17
N ALA A 107 -16.44 -9.46 14.49
CA ALA A 107 -17.87 -9.35 14.72
C ALA A 107 -18.60 -10.67 14.38
N LYS A 108 -18.21 -11.33 13.29
CA LYS A 108 -18.81 -12.61 12.88
C LYS A 108 -18.48 -13.76 13.84
N LEU A 109 -17.25 -13.84 14.33
CA LEU A 109 -16.85 -14.84 15.32
C LEU A 109 -17.61 -14.67 16.64
N GLN A 110 -17.81 -13.43 17.09
CA GLN A 110 -18.60 -13.15 18.30
C GLN A 110 -20.09 -13.50 18.16
N GLU A 111 -20.66 -13.36 16.96
CA GLU A 111 -22.03 -13.80 16.68
C GLU A 111 -22.17 -15.33 16.72
N GLU A 112 -21.14 -16.08 16.31
CA GLU A 112 -21.14 -17.54 16.30
C GLU A 112 -20.88 -18.16 17.69
N ASP A 113 -20.07 -17.53 18.55
CA ASP A 113 -19.81 -17.97 19.93
C ASP A 113 -21.01 -17.75 20.89
N LEU A 114 -22.05 -17.05 20.45
CA LEU A 114 -23.29 -16.77 21.21
C LEU A 114 -24.43 -17.78 20.93
N ILE A 115 -24.17 -18.85 20.19
CA ILE A 115 -25.14 -19.93 19.85
C ILE A 115 -24.70 -21.25 20.49
#